data_AF-A0A2D0N5M4-F1
#
_entry.id   AF-A0A2D0N5M4-F1
#
_cell.length_a   1.000
_cell.length_b   1.000
_cell.length_c   1.000
_cell.angle_alpha   90.00
_cell.angle_beta   90.00
_cell.angle_gamma   90.00
#
_symmetry.space_group_name_H-M   'P 1'
#
loop_
_entity.id
_entity.type
_entity.pdbx_description
1 polymer ?
#
loop_
_entity_poly.entity_id
_entity_poly.type
_entity_poly.pdbx_seq_one_letter_code
_entity_poly.pdbx_strand_id
1 'polypeptide(L)'
;MEKTNFTFVFPSNWMKAFGLMLLSVCWMGLQTASAQDCGEVVCEGQLNVNLQDNCEAVLTLASAAPGFDCAATVVVEDGVGADNVIQGCGTYKFVVTADDDPNNNCWGYITAEDKQPPVLEFCPGTVSGWTTYNYGFQEFVCNDIDKLLLDGPASYKLDKNGNLIEGSFSSKHAKWLFKYVTGFAEFTDNCGDITVTVTDEVVYGYDENCDDVTIVRRFTAVDSCKELLSPDVCEQTIVIGKPDLDDVYCPKDAELSCEDDFKLDAKGNPHPDETGYPWLYQAFDVDYVKGEDDWEDYEHKAYLNSTFCNLGASYTDGERIEVCEGTYKIVRTWEILDWCAEGYARVRECKQTIKVGDYDAPEVACEDVDYDNDGHKDLRTYSTGPYDCTAAFHVPMPVVEDNCSSWEVLTEIVGFSTDGPVVATIAPGASRYVSGIPLGCHFIKYTVTDACGNKEVIFCAFQVEDQVEPIAVCDDDLNVSIGGQGLARVYADDIDEGSSDNCGPIR
;
A
#
# COMPACT_ATOMS: atom_id res chain seq x y z
N MET A 1 10.31 -8.03 73.91
CA MET A 1 11.75 -8.17 73.62
C MET A 1 12.16 -6.98 72.77
N GLU A 2 13.22 -6.25 72.99
CA GLU A 2 14.00 -5.87 74.17
C GLU A 2 14.97 -4.80 73.65
N LYS A 3 15.40 -3.86 74.50
CA LYS A 3 16.45 -2.91 74.13
C LYS A 3 17.81 -3.57 74.38
N THR A 4 18.80 -3.31 73.53
CA THR A 4 20.20 -3.23 73.98
C THR A 4 20.98 -2.22 73.14
N ASN A 5 21.20 -1.06 73.75
CA ASN A 5 22.35 -0.19 73.47
C ASN A 5 23.44 -0.53 74.52
N PHE A 6 24.54 0.25 74.53
CA PHE A 6 25.72 0.16 75.43
C PHE A 6 26.77 -0.90 75.03
N THR A 7 28.10 -0.70 75.09
CA THR A 7 29.07 0.42 74.93
C THR A 7 30.42 -0.04 75.52
N PHE A 8 31.54 0.51 75.01
CA PHE A 8 32.88 0.63 75.64
C PHE A 8 33.59 -0.62 76.22
N VAL A 9 34.85 -0.84 75.82
CA VAL A 9 36.03 -0.76 76.72
C VAL A 9 37.28 -0.35 75.90
N PHE A 10 38.03 0.65 76.38
CA PHE A 10 39.48 0.77 76.14
C PHE A 10 40.18 0.78 77.52
N PRO A 11 41.17 -0.09 77.79
CA PRO A 11 42.13 0.09 78.90
C PRO A 11 43.32 0.95 78.39
N SER A 12 43.75 2.06 78.98
CA SER A 12 44.04 2.45 80.38
C SER A 12 45.52 2.23 80.80
N ASN A 13 46.03 3.22 81.55
CA ASN A 13 47.38 3.31 82.19
C ASN A 13 48.55 3.71 81.26
N TRP A 14 49.53 4.55 81.64
CA TRP A 14 49.90 5.31 82.86
C TRP A 14 51.05 6.31 82.49
N MET A 15 51.55 7.32 83.23
CA MET A 15 51.35 7.86 84.60
C MET A 15 52.05 9.24 84.76
N LYS A 16 51.54 10.14 85.64
CA LYS A 16 52.32 11.10 86.50
C LYS A 16 53.11 12.27 85.83
N ALA A 17 53.36 13.43 86.46
CA ALA A 17 53.04 13.97 87.80
C ALA A 17 52.89 15.51 87.84
N PHE A 18 52.34 16.03 88.95
CA PHE A 18 52.24 17.44 89.37
C PHE A 18 53.60 18.15 89.59
N GLY A 19 53.63 19.50 89.53
CA GLY A 19 54.79 20.30 89.97
C GLY A 19 54.69 21.84 89.96
N LEU A 20 53.97 22.42 90.93
CA LEU A 20 54.15 23.75 91.58
C LEU A 20 54.74 25.00 90.84
N MET A 21 53.92 26.06 90.87
CA MET A 21 54.18 27.43 91.39
C MET A 21 55.19 28.45 90.77
N LEU A 22 54.68 29.70 90.76
CA LEU A 22 55.36 31.00 90.98
C LEU A 22 56.11 31.72 89.83
N LEU A 23 55.38 32.64 89.20
CA LEU A 23 55.71 34.07 89.02
C LEU A 23 57.20 34.47 88.88
N SER A 24 57.60 34.80 87.66
CA SER A 24 58.43 35.99 87.39
C SER A 24 58.14 36.54 86.00
N VAL A 25 58.03 37.86 85.88
CA VAL A 25 57.79 38.55 84.61
C VAL A 25 59.11 38.72 83.87
N CYS A 26 59.23 38.21 82.65
CA CYS A 26 60.23 38.72 81.72
C CYS A 26 59.74 38.76 80.28
N TRP A 27 60.00 39.90 79.67
CA TRP A 27 59.63 40.38 78.35
C TRP A 27 60.27 39.53 77.24
N MET A 28 59.45 38.87 76.41
CA MET A 28 59.83 38.37 75.09
C MET A 28 58.63 38.51 74.14
N GLY A 29 58.92 38.76 72.87
CA GLY A 29 57.99 39.46 71.97
C GLY A 29 56.74 38.69 71.58
N LEU A 30 55.71 39.44 71.15
CA LEU A 30 54.72 38.90 70.21
C LEU A 30 55.49 38.47 68.96
N GLN A 31 55.59 37.16 68.73
CA GLN A 31 55.70 36.66 67.37
C GLN A 31 54.27 36.60 66.82
N THR A 32 53.95 37.58 65.97
CA THR A 32 52.90 37.40 64.96
C THR A 32 53.19 36.11 64.20
N ALA A 33 52.19 35.25 64.01
CA ALA A 33 52.29 34.24 62.97
C ALA A 33 52.51 35.00 61.65
N SER A 34 53.68 34.84 61.04
CA SER A 34 53.88 35.30 59.67
C SER A 34 52.91 34.53 58.79
N ALA A 35 52.26 35.22 57.85
CA ALA A 35 51.71 34.54 56.69
C ALA A 35 52.82 33.66 56.09
N GLN A 36 52.46 32.46 55.65
CA GLN A 36 53.39 31.67 54.85
C GLN A 36 53.58 32.44 53.55
N ASP A 37 54.79 32.95 53.31
CA ASP A 37 55.11 33.76 52.15
C ASP A 37 55.17 32.85 50.92
N CYS A 38 54.01 32.63 50.31
CA CYS A 38 53.87 31.79 49.13
C CYS A 38 54.48 32.52 47.93
N GLY A 39 55.42 31.84 47.25
CA GLY A 39 56.12 32.41 46.10
C GLY A 39 55.17 32.72 44.94
N GLU A 40 55.70 33.38 43.90
CA GLU A 40 54.98 33.59 42.64
C GLU A 40 54.56 32.23 42.04
N VAL A 41 53.27 32.05 41.69
CA VAL A 41 52.80 30.81 41.06
C VAL A 41 53.33 30.78 39.62
N VAL A 42 54.07 29.72 39.26
CA VAL A 42 54.56 29.49 37.90
C VAL A 42 53.88 28.25 37.33
N CYS A 43 53.07 28.44 36.29
CA CYS A 43 52.35 27.37 35.62
C CYS A 43 53.21 26.69 34.55
N GLU A 44 52.93 25.42 34.29
CA GLU A 44 53.39 24.78 33.05
C GLU A 44 52.67 25.38 31.84
N GLY A 45 53.44 25.79 30.82
CA GLY A 45 52.89 26.49 29.66
C GLY A 45 52.00 25.62 28.77
N GLN A 46 52.31 24.32 28.69
CA GLN A 46 51.54 23.35 27.93
C GLN A 46 51.61 21.95 28.56
N LEU A 47 50.45 21.32 28.72
CA LEU A 47 50.29 19.95 29.24
C LEU A 47 49.54 19.08 28.22
N ASN A 48 49.72 17.76 28.31
CA ASN A 48 48.94 16.77 27.57
C ASN A 48 48.39 15.73 28.56
N VAL A 49 47.08 15.49 28.53
CA VAL A 49 46.40 14.54 29.43
C VAL A 49 45.64 13.49 28.64
N ASN A 50 45.59 12.27 29.18
CA ASN A 50 44.72 11.22 28.68
C ASN A 50 43.39 11.25 29.43
N LEU A 51 42.28 11.26 28.72
CA LEU A 51 40.96 11.13 29.32
C LEU A 51 40.75 9.70 29.89
N GLN A 52 39.88 9.57 30.88
CA GLN A 52 39.51 8.29 31.51
C GLN A 52 38.11 7.87 31.03
N ASP A 53 37.63 6.71 31.51
CA ASP A 53 36.37 6.03 31.17
C ASP A 53 35.09 6.91 31.08
N ASN A 54 35.08 8.09 31.69
CA ASN A 54 33.97 9.05 31.64
C ASN A 54 34.10 10.15 30.57
N CYS A 55 35.18 10.20 29.77
CA CYS A 55 35.59 11.35 28.96
C CYS A 55 36.10 12.54 29.82
N GLU A 56 36.70 12.22 30.97
CA GLU A 56 37.15 13.20 31.97
C GLU A 56 38.62 12.99 32.38
N ALA A 57 39.32 14.07 32.74
CA ALA A 57 40.62 14.00 33.42
C ALA A 57 40.72 15.06 34.53
N VAL A 58 41.31 14.72 35.68
CA VAL A 58 41.49 15.67 36.80
C VAL A 58 42.88 16.30 36.74
N LEU A 59 42.93 17.62 36.60
CA LEU A 59 44.17 18.38 36.65
C LEU A 59 44.60 18.59 38.13
N THR A 60 45.79 18.11 38.47
CA THR A 60 46.34 18.31 39.82
C THR A 60 47.15 19.60 39.91
N LEU A 61 47.20 20.23 41.09
CA LEU A 61 48.04 21.42 41.32
C LEU A 61 49.52 21.13 41.01
N ALA A 62 50.03 19.95 41.40
CA ALA A 62 51.40 19.55 41.14
C ALA A 62 51.74 19.39 39.64
N SER A 63 50.75 19.09 38.78
CA SER A 63 50.92 19.09 37.32
C SER A 63 50.72 20.47 36.69
N ALA A 64 49.86 21.31 37.28
CA ALA A 64 49.52 22.64 36.76
C ALA A 64 50.58 23.70 37.08
N ALA A 65 51.12 23.68 38.31
CA ALA A 65 52.13 24.60 38.82
C ALA A 65 53.19 23.82 39.64
N PRO A 66 54.12 23.10 38.98
CA PRO A 66 55.09 22.25 39.65
C PRO A 66 56.05 23.08 40.53
N GLY A 67 56.19 22.67 41.80
CA GLY A 67 57.01 23.36 42.79
C GLY A 67 56.29 24.47 43.57
N PHE A 68 54.98 24.65 43.37
CA PHE A 68 54.15 25.49 44.23
C PHE A 68 53.62 24.67 45.42
N ASP A 69 54.16 24.92 46.62
CA ASP A 69 53.87 24.15 47.85
C ASP A 69 52.72 24.73 48.72
N CYS A 70 52.04 25.78 48.26
CA CYS A 70 50.93 26.42 48.97
C CYS A 70 49.55 25.98 48.43
N ALA A 71 48.50 26.33 49.16
CA ALA A 71 47.12 26.10 48.70
C ALA A 71 46.79 27.04 47.53
N ALA A 72 46.28 26.47 46.44
CA ALA A 72 45.84 27.19 45.27
C ALA A 72 44.66 26.49 44.61
N THR A 73 43.76 27.30 44.07
CA THR A 73 42.61 26.86 43.30
C THR A 73 43.01 26.73 41.83
N VAL A 74 42.74 25.56 41.26
CA VAL A 74 42.96 25.23 39.84
C VAL A 74 41.61 25.24 39.13
N VAL A 75 41.49 25.99 38.05
CA VAL A 75 40.27 26.07 37.23
C VAL A 75 40.60 25.81 35.77
N VAL A 76 39.83 24.92 35.12
CA VAL A 76 39.88 24.66 33.68
C VAL A 76 38.76 25.44 32.99
N GLU A 77 39.08 26.13 31.89
CA GLU A 77 38.15 26.83 31.03
C GLU A 77 37.68 25.89 29.90
N ASP A 78 36.96 24.81 30.24
CA ASP A 78 36.39 23.85 29.27
C ASP A 78 34.94 24.16 28.86
N GLY A 79 34.27 25.03 29.63
CA GLY A 79 32.88 25.45 29.39
C GLY A 79 31.85 24.67 30.20
N VAL A 80 32.25 23.68 31.02
CA VAL A 80 31.34 22.85 31.84
C VAL A 80 31.67 22.95 33.32
N GLY A 81 31.61 24.17 33.84
CA GLY A 81 31.84 24.46 35.25
C GLY A 81 33.00 25.41 35.47
N ALA A 82 33.57 25.36 36.67
CA ALA A 82 34.71 26.15 37.10
C ALA A 82 35.48 25.37 38.18
N ASP A 83 35.93 24.18 37.82
CA ASP A 83 36.67 23.26 38.68
C ASP A 83 37.95 22.77 37.99
N ASN A 84 38.62 21.77 38.57
CA ASN A 84 39.87 21.21 38.06
C ASN A 84 39.66 19.92 37.25
N VAL A 85 38.44 19.62 36.84
CA VAL A 85 38.12 18.53 35.91
C VAL A 85 38.17 19.08 34.48
N ILE A 86 38.58 18.24 33.55
CA ILE A 86 38.63 18.52 32.11
C ILE A 86 37.62 17.58 31.47
N GLN A 87 36.56 18.12 30.86
CA GLN A 87 35.52 17.33 30.21
C GLN A 87 35.61 17.43 28.68
N GLY A 88 35.80 16.29 28.03
CA GLY A 88 35.90 16.18 26.58
C GLY A 88 37.32 16.34 26.02
N CYS A 89 37.44 16.04 24.73
CA CYS A 89 38.65 16.19 23.94
C CYS A 89 38.81 17.60 23.40
N GLY A 90 40.02 18.16 23.45
CA GLY A 90 40.26 19.50 22.93
C GLY A 90 41.54 20.13 23.43
N THR A 91 41.65 21.45 23.25
CA THR A 91 42.68 22.26 23.90
C THR A 91 42.00 23.32 24.76
N TYR A 92 42.25 23.22 26.06
CA TYR A 92 41.62 24.04 27.10
C TYR A 92 42.66 24.93 27.75
N LYS A 93 42.23 26.10 28.23
CA LYS A 93 43.07 26.95 29.08
C LYS A 93 42.82 26.59 30.54
N PHE A 94 43.87 26.56 31.36
CA PHE A 94 43.72 26.47 32.81
C PHE A 94 44.33 27.68 33.49
N VAL A 95 43.81 28.02 34.66
CA VAL A 95 44.27 29.10 35.52
C VAL A 95 44.51 28.54 36.91
N VAL A 96 45.67 28.83 37.49
CA VAL A 96 45.98 28.53 38.90
C VAL A 96 46.05 29.84 39.65
N THR A 97 45.29 29.96 40.74
CA THR A 97 45.27 31.16 41.60
C THR A 97 45.63 30.75 43.02
N ALA A 98 46.61 31.42 43.64
CA ALA A 98 46.94 31.18 45.04
C ALA A 98 45.77 31.59 45.96
N ASP A 99 45.47 30.78 46.97
CA ASP A 99 44.30 31.01 47.84
C ASP A 99 44.52 32.19 48.81
N ASP A 100 45.76 32.63 49.00
CA ASP A 100 46.17 33.73 49.89
C ASP A 100 46.34 35.09 49.19
N ASP A 101 46.64 35.12 47.89
CA ASP A 101 46.61 36.34 47.06
C ASP A 101 45.96 36.08 45.68
N PRO A 102 44.75 36.61 45.41
CA PRO A 102 44.08 36.44 44.11
C PRO A 102 44.81 37.13 42.94
N ASN A 103 45.78 38.00 43.20
CA ASN A 103 46.63 38.60 42.16
C ASN A 103 47.82 37.71 41.79
N ASN A 104 48.15 36.72 42.63
CA ASN A 104 49.19 35.72 42.38
C ASN A 104 48.57 34.54 41.61
N ASN A 105 48.43 34.72 40.29
CA ASN A 105 47.88 33.71 39.40
C ASN A 105 48.74 33.52 38.15
N CYS A 106 48.64 32.32 37.57
CA CYS A 106 49.25 31.96 36.31
C CYS A 106 48.26 31.15 35.46
N TRP A 107 48.61 30.94 34.19
CA TRP A 107 47.80 30.16 33.25
C TRP A 107 48.67 29.35 32.30
N GLY A 108 48.08 28.31 31.73
CA GLY A 108 48.67 27.47 30.70
C GLY A 108 47.60 26.84 29.82
N TYR A 109 48.01 25.99 28.87
CA TYR A 109 47.10 25.21 28.04
C TYR A 109 47.24 23.71 28.29
N ILE A 110 46.14 22.97 28.17
CA ILE A 110 46.11 21.50 28.19
C ILE A 110 45.53 21.01 26.89
N THR A 111 46.22 20.08 26.23
CA THR A 111 45.65 19.24 25.19
C THR A 111 45.10 17.98 25.86
N ALA A 112 43.77 17.82 25.88
CA ALA A 112 43.10 16.63 26.36
C ALA A 112 42.84 15.70 25.18
N GLU A 113 43.34 14.47 25.30
CA GLU A 113 43.33 13.48 24.23
C GLU A 113 42.67 12.20 24.73
N ASP A 114 41.84 11.60 23.89
CA ASP A 114 41.55 10.18 24.00
C ASP A 114 42.62 9.36 23.25
N LYS A 115 42.83 8.13 23.72
CA LYS A 115 43.78 7.13 23.20
C LYS A 115 43.19 5.71 23.22
N GLN A 116 41.93 5.55 23.59
CA GLN A 116 41.20 4.30 23.36
C GLN A 116 40.43 4.47 22.04
N PRO A 117 40.47 3.48 21.13
CA PRO A 117 39.62 3.50 19.95
C PRO A 117 38.22 2.92 20.27
N PRO A 118 37.18 3.25 19.48
CA PRO A 118 35.86 2.67 19.66
C PRO A 118 35.87 1.14 19.62
N VAL A 119 35.01 0.50 20.40
CA VAL A 119 34.86 -0.95 20.52
C VAL A 119 33.53 -1.39 19.91
N LEU A 120 33.51 -2.50 19.19
CA LEU A 120 32.30 -3.06 18.60
C LEU A 120 31.44 -3.79 19.66
N GLU A 121 30.22 -3.32 19.90
CA GLU A 121 29.25 -3.98 20.81
C GLU A 121 28.26 -4.86 20.05
N PHE A 122 27.74 -4.38 18.91
CA PHE A 122 26.78 -5.11 18.09
C PHE A 122 27.12 -5.03 16.60
N CYS A 123 27.08 -6.17 15.93
CA CYS A 123 27.20 -6.29 14.49
C CYS A 123 25.94 -7.00 13.95
N PRO A 124 25.19 -6.40 13.01
CA PRO A 124 23.99 -7.03 12.47
C PRO A 124 24.35 -8.28 11.67
N GLY A 125 23.62 -9.36 11.93
CA GLY A 125 23.86 -10.66 11.29
C GLY A 125 23.43 -10.72 9.82
N THR A 126 23.60 -11.90 9.23
CA THR A 126 23.15 -12.18 7.86
C THR A 126 21.65 -11.94 7.69
N VAL A 127 21.27 -11.28 6.60
CA VAL A 127 19.87 -11.03 6.23
C VAL A 127 19.62 -11.50 4.78
N SER A 128 18.51 -12.20 4.54
CA SER A 128 18.08 -12.69 3.22
C SER A 128 16.69 -12.19 2.81
N GLY A 129 16.10 -11.32 3.62
CA GLY A 129 14.75 -10.81 3.46
C GLY A 129 14.37 -9.90 4.63
N TRP A 130 13.16 -9.36 4.60
CA TRP A 130 12.63 -8.52 5.67
C TRP A 130 11.11 -8.70 5.84
N THR A 131 10.58 -8.32 7.00
CA THR A 131 9.14 -8.44 7.29
C THR A 131 8.37 -7.20 6.84
N THR A 132 7.59 -7.37 5.79
CA THR A 132 6.62 -6.38 5.29
C THR A 132 5.35 -6.37 6.14
N TYR A 133 4.69 -5.20 6.24
CA TYR A 133 3.54 -5.02 7.14
C TYR A 133 2.30 -5.86 6.76
N ASN A 134 2.04 -6.05 5.46
CA ASN A 134 0.87 -6.76 4.95
C ASN A 134 1.16 -8.19 4.45
N TYR A 135 2.39 -8.48 3.99
CA TYR A 135 2.73 -9.74 3.33
C TYR A 135 3.69 -10.63 4.14
N GLY A 136 4.06 -10.22 5.35
CA GLY A 136 4.98 -10.98 6.20
C GLY A 136 6.43 -10.93 5.71
N PHE A 137 7.22 -11.95 6.07
CA PHE A 137 8.61 -12.07 5.64
C PHE A 137 8.69 -12.30 4.12
N GLN A 138 9.48 -11.48 3.44
CA GLN A 138 9.72 -11.54 2.00
C GLN A 138 11.22 -11.58 1.73
N GLU A 139 11.66 -12.52 0.90
CA GLU A 139 13.07 -12.74 0.58
C GLU A 139 13.56 -11.77 -0.51
N PHE A 140 14.83 -11.40 -0.44
CA PHE A 140 15.46 -10.52 -1.42
C PHE A 140 15.72 -11.31 -2.70
N VAL A 141 15.12 -10.90 -3.81
CA VAL A 141 15.24 -11.54 -5.14
C VAL A 141 15.77 -10.56 -6.18
N CYS A 142 16.78 -10.98 -6.94
CA CYS A 142 17.52 -10.27 -8.00
C CYS A 142 17.41 -8.74 -8.09
N ASN A 143 16.26 -8.20 -8.54
CA ASN A 143 16.04 -6.76 -8.73
C ASN A 143 16.06 -5.97 -7.41
N ASP A 144 15.88 -6.64 -6.27
CA ASP A 144 15.99 -6.06 -4.93
C ASP A 144 17.41 -5.52 -4.64
N ILE A 145 18.45 -5.96 -5.37
CA ILE A 145 19.82 -5.47 -5.21
C ILE A 145 19.93 -3.94 -5.35
N ASP A 146 19.18 -3.35 -6.28
CA ASP A 146 19.17 -1.90 -6.54
C ASP A 146 18.53 -1.10 -5.39
N LYS A 147 17.80 -1.77 -4.48
CA LYS A 147 17.23 -1.17 -3.25
C LYS A 147 18.09 -1.42 -2.02
N LEU A 148 19.00 -2.41 -2.08
CA LEU A 148 19.86 -2.84 -0.99
C LEU A 148 21.26 -2.22 -1.06
N LEU A 149 21.75 -1.89 -2.26
CA LEU A 149 23.07 -1.32 -2.49
C LEU A 149 23.11 0.18 -2.15
N LEU A 150 24.14 0.61 -1.43
CA LEU A 150 24.39 2.03 -1.19
C LEU A 150 24.95 2.73 -2.45
N ASP A 151 24.44 3.92 -2.77
CA ASP A 151 24.93 4.80 -3.86
C ASP A 151 26.43 5.20 -3.73
N GLY A 152 27.02 4.94 -2.57
CA GLY A 152 28.40 5.24 -2.19
C GLY A 152 28.60 5.05 -0.68
N PRO A 153 29.78 5.37 -0.14
CA PRO A 153 30.03 5.25 1.30
C PRO A 153 29.01 6.04 2.13
N ALA A 154 28.25 5.33 2.96
CA ALA A 154 27.30 5.92 3.88
C ALA A 154 27.94 6.17 5.25
N SER A 155 27.34 7.01 6.08
CA SER A 155 27.78 7.16 7.47
C SER A 155 26.62 7.54 8.40
N TYR A 156 26.83 7.33 9.69
CA TYR A 156 25.97 7.79 10.79
C TYR A 156 26.83 8.04 12.03
N LYS A 157 26.23 8.64 13.07
CA LYS A 157 26.91 8.86 14.35
C LYS A 157 26.19 8.18 15.51
N LEU A 158 26.99 7.69 16.44
CA LEU A 158 26.56 7.19 17.74
C LEU A 158 27.08 8.14 18.84
N ASP A 159 26.39 8.21 19.96
CA ASP A 159 26.97 8.74 21.20
C ASP A 159 28.00 7.74 21.78
N LYS A 160 28.77 8.16 22.79
CA LYS A 160 29.76 7.29 23.44
C LYS A 160 29.20 5.96 23.99
N ASN A 161 27.90 5.90 24.29
CA ASN A 161 27.25 4.69 24.80
C ASN A 161 26.66 3.81 23.67
N GLY A 162 26.95 4.13 22.39
CA GLY A 162 26.43 3.41 21.24
C GLY A 162 25.02 3.81 20.79
N ASN A 163 24.38 4.80 21.43
CA ASN A 163 23.05 5.22 21.01
C ASN A 163 23.12 6.03 19.71
N LEU A 164 22.29 5.70 18.74
CA LEU A 164 22.19 6.41 17.47
C LEU A 164 21.77 7.88 17.65
N ILE A 165 22.59 8.79 17.14
CA ILE A 165 22.28 10.22 17.10
C ILE A 165 21.29 10.46 15.95
N GLU A 166 20.03 10.78 16.28
CA GLU A 166 18.98 10.98 15.27
C GLU A 166 19.32 12.09 14.27
N GLY A 167 19.13 11.79 12.98
CA GLY A 167 19.44 12.71 11.89
C GLY A 167 20.90 12.74 11.45
N SER A 168 21.77 11.91 12.04
CA SER A 168 23.21 11.83 11.67
C SER A 168 23.51 11.08 10.36
N PHE A 169 22.54 10.36 9.79
CA PHE A 169 22.76 9.59 8.55
C PHE A 169 23.13 10.47 7.36
N SER A 170 24.13 10.04 6.58
CA SER A 170 24.57 10.74 5.36
C SER A 170 23.51 10.78 4.25
N SER A 171 22.58 9.82 4.19
CA SER A 171 21.49 9.79 3.22
C SER A 171 20.17 9.26 3.79
N LYS A 172 19.05 9.64 3.16
CA LYS A 172 17.72 9.10 3.50
C LYS A 172 17.60 7.61 3.22
N HIS A 173 18.22 7.14 2.12
CA HIS A 173 18.26 5.73 1.75
C HIS A 173 18.95 4.91 2.84
N ALA A 174 20.16 5.30 3.25
CA ALA A 174 20.91 4.65 4.31
C ALA A 174 20.12 4.62 5.64
N LYS A 175 19.51 5.75 6.03
CA LYS A 175 18.63 5.82 7.22
C LYS A 175 17.51 4.78 7.17
N TRP A 176 16.81 4.65 6.05
CA TRP A 176 15.70 3.72 5.90
C TRP A 176 16.20 2.26 5.91
N LEU A 177 17.19 1.96 5.08
CA LEU A 177 17.74 0.63 4.90
C LEU A 177 18.31 0.06 6.21
N PHE A 178 19.03 0.87 6.98
CA PHE A 178 19.61 0.46 8.24
C PHE A 178 18.60 0.37 9.39
N LYS A 179 17.55 1.21 9.41
CA LYS A 179 16.55 1.18 10.49
C LYS A 179 15.47 0.11 10.33
N TYR A 180 15.10 -0.23 9.09
CA TYR A 180 13.89 -1.03 8.83
C TYR A 180 14.15 -2.35 8.11
N VAL A 181 15.29 -2.49 7.41
CA VAL A 181 15.55 -3.64 6.53
C VAL A 181 16.74 -4.49 7.01
N THR A 182 17.92 -3.87 7.15
CA THR A 182 19.21 -4.57 7.32
C THR A 182 19.83 -4.45 8.72
N GLY A 183 19.47 -3.42 9.49
CA GLY A 183 20.13 -3.10 10.76
C GLY A 183 21.36 -2.20 10.60
N PHE A 184 22.00 -1.87 11.72
CA PHE A 184 23.25 -1.11 11.79
C PHE A 184 24.15 -1.67 12.89
N ALA A 185 25.45 -1.39 12.81
CA ALA A 185 26.42 -1.75 13.83
C ALA A 185 26.45 -0.71 14.97
N GLU A 186 26.57 -1.19 16.21
CA GLU A 186 26.71 -0.35 17.40
C GLU A 186 28.13 -0.48 17.94
N PHE A 187 28.77 0.67 18.16
CA PHE A 187 30.09 0.80 18.76
C PHE A 187 29.97 1.66 20.01
N THR A 188 30.72 1.37 21.06
CA THR A 188 30.88 2.20 22.25
C THR A 188 32.28 2.81 22.29
N ASP A 189 32.41 3.91 23.03
CA ASP A 189 33.71 4.52 23.30
C ASP A 189 33.71 5.15 24.70
N ASN A 190 34.89 5.42 25.25
CA ASN A 190 34.98 6.11 26.54
C ASN A 190 34.57 7.61 26.40
N CYS A 191 34.69 8.19 25.19
CA CYS A 191 34.67 9.62 24.98
C CYS A 191 34.23 10.04 23.57
N GLY A 192 33.51 11.16 23.50
CA GLY A 192 33.06 11.76 22.24
C GLY A 192 31.92 11.03 21.52
N ASP A 193 31.54 11.58 20.37
CA ASP A 193 30.68 10.88 19.40
C ASP A 193 31.53 9.94 18.54
N ILE A 194 30.94 8.84 18.08
CA ILE A 194 31.57 7.88 17.17
C ILE A 194 30.98 8.07 15.78
N THR A 195 31.82 8.19 14.75
CA THR A 195 31.36 8.23 13.35
C THR A 195 31.57 6.86 12.72
N VAL A 196 30.47 6.18 12.37
CA VAL A 196 30.51 4.91 11.65
C VAL A 196 30.40 5.18 10.16
N THR A 197 31.34 4.63 9.38
CA THR A 197 31.32 4.62 7.91
C THR A 197 30.93 3.23 7.43
N VAL A 198 30.11 3.16 6.39
CA VAL A 198 29.55 1.93 5.83
C VAL A 198 29.84 1.85 4.33
N THR A 199 30.36 0.72 3.89
CA THR A 199 30.70 0.45 2.49
C THR A 199 30.22 -0.92 2.07
N ASP A 200 29.70 -1.03 0.85
CA ASP A 200 29.24 -2.29 0.25
C ASP A 200 30.23 -2.82 -0.78
N GLU A 201 30.42 -4.14 -0.79
CA GLU A 201 31.09 -4.90 -1.84
C GLU A 201 30.13 -5.98 -2.37
N VAL A 202 29.86 -5.99 -3.67
CA VAL A 202 29.01 -7.02 -4.30
C VAL A 202 29.86 -8.21 -4.71
N VAL A 203 29.52 -9.38 -4.16
CA VAL A 203 30.17 -10.66 -4.43
C VAL A 203 29.17 -11.55 -5.16
N TYR A 204 29.51 -11.85 -6.42
CA TYR A 204 28.80 -12.82 -7.25
C TYR A 204 29.38 -14.22 -7.04
N GLY A 205 28.55 -15.25 -7.25
CA GLY A 205 29.01 -16.64 -7.27
C GLY A 205 29.87 -17.01 -8.48
N TYR A 206 30.07 -18.30 -8.69
CA TYR A 206 30.81 -18.84 -9.83
C TYR A 206 30.00 -18.75 -11.14
N ASP A 207 28.68 -18.95 -11.08
CA ASP A 207 27.75 -18.64 -12.17
C ASP A 207 26.86 -17.45 -11.76
N GLU A 208 27.20 -16.25 -12.27
CA GLU A 208 26.48 -14.99 -12.00
C GLU A 208 24.95 -15.08 -12.31
N ASN A 209 24.56 -16.01 -13.18
CA ASN A 209 23.15 -16.21 -13.57
C ASN A 209 22.38 -17.04 -12.53
N CYS A 210 23.06 -17.95 -11.83
CA CYS A 210 22.44 -19.06 -11.10
C CYS A 210 22.83 -19.19 -9.63
N ASP A 211 23.97 -18.64 -9.23
CA ASP A 211 24.34 -18.54 -7.83
C ASP A 211 23.75 -17.27 -7.21
N ASP A 212 23.45 -17.32 -5.92
CA ASP A 212 22.99 -16.16 -5.15
C ASP A 212 24.00 -15.00 -5.24
N VAL A 213 23.49 -13.77 -5.20
CA VAL A 213 24.33 -12.57 -5.13
C VAL A 213 24.40 -12.14 -3.68
N THR A 214 25.59 -11.79 -3.19
CA THR A 214 25.77 -11.32 -1.82
C THR A 214 26.35 -9.92 -1.78
N ILE A 215 25.80 -9.05 -0.94
CA ILE A 215 26.43 -7.78 -0.58
C ILE A 215 27.15 -8.00 0.75
N VAL A 216 28.47 -7.84 0.76
CA VAL A 216 29.28 -7.76 1.96
C VAL A 216 29.32 -6.30 2.39
N ARG A 217 28.55 -5.97 3.43
CA ARG A 217 28.46 -4.63 4.01
C ARG A 217 29.42 -4.50 5.18
N ARG A 218 30.42 -3.63 5.05
CA ARG A 218 31.43 -3.38 6.08
C ARG A 218 31.15 -2.09 6.82
N PHE A 219 31.17 -2.15 8.16
CA PHE A 219 31.06 -1.02 9.07
C PHE A 219 32.42 -0.78 9.76
N THR A 220 32.92 0.46 9.71
CA THR A 220 34.14 0.90 10.42
C THR A 220 33.85 2.15 11.24
N ALA A 221 34.31 2.17 12.50
CA ALA A 221 34.11 3.29 13.41
C ALA A 221 35.40 4.11 13.59
N VAL A 222 35.25 5.43 13.64
CA VAL A 222 36.28 6.36 14.13
C VAL A 222 35.72 7.21 15.27
N ASP A 223 36.55 7.51 16.27
CA ASP A 223 36.20 8.50 17.29
C ASP A 223 36.08 9.92 16.69
N SER A 224 35.56 10.87 17.47
CA SER A 224 35.49 12.31 17.10
C SER A 224 36.60 13.18 17.70
N CYS A 225 37.47 12.60 18.53
CA CYS A 225 38.53 13.26 19.28
C CYS A 225 39.86 13.37 18.52
N LYS A 226 40.26 12.28 17.88
CA LYS A 226 41.52 12.04 17.16
C LYS A 226 41.36 11.21 15.88
N GLU A 227 40.13 10.82 15.53
CA GLU A 227 39.83 9.92 14.43
C GLU A 227 40.53 8.55 14.60
N LEU A 228 40.68 8.05 15.85
CA LEU A 228 41.22 6.71 16.07
C LEU A 228 40.24 5.70 15.48
N LEU A 229 40.75 4.96 14.50
CA LEU A 229 40.02 3.88 13.86
C LEU A 229 39.88 2.70 14.83
N SER A 230 38.66 2.20 14.99
CA SER A 230 38.41 0.94 15.69
C SER A 230 39.24 -0.19 15.08
N PRO A 231 39.88 -1.04 15.89
CA PRO A 231 40.52 -2.26 15.39
C PRO A 231 39.50 -3.30 14.94
N ASP A 232 38.25 -3.19 15.41
CA ASP A 232 37.15 -4.09 15.08
C ASP A 232 36.45 -3.63 13.81
N VAL A 233 36.19 -4.59 12.92
CA VAL A 233 35.46 -4.37 11.67
C VAL A 233 34.25 -5.28 11.69
N CYS A 234 33.06 -4.70 11.62
CA CYS A 234 31.83 -5.45 11.50
C CYS A 234 31.52 -5.69 10.02
N GLU A 235 31.25 -6.96 9.66
CA GLU A 235 30.85 -7.35 8.31
C GLU A 235 29.50 -8.07 8.36
N GLN A 236 28.53 -7.49 7.67
CA GLN A 236 27.21 -8.07 7.44
C GLN A 236 27.17 -8.68 6.04
N THR A 237 26.53 -9.85 5.91
CA THR A 237 26.19 -10.43 4.60
C THR A 237 24.70 -10.20 4.31
N ILE A 238 24.38 -9.60 3.17
CA ILE A 238 23.03 -9.51 2.64
C ILE A 238 22.94 -10.50 1.49
N VAL A 239 22.06 -11.50 1.60
CA VAL A 239 21.87 -12.55 0.59
C VAL A 239 20.69 -12.19 -0.30
N ILE A 240 20.91 -12.17 -1.61
CA ILE A 240 19.88 -11.98 -2.64
C ILE A 240 19.75 -13.31 -3.36
N GLY A 241 18.66 -14.01 -3.07
CA GLY A 241 18.37 -15.34 -3.56
C GLY A 241 18.02 -15.36 -5.05
N LYS A 242 18.34 -16.48 -5.70
CA LYS A 242 17.75 -16.86 -7.00
C LYS A 242 16.46 -17.67 -6.73
N PRO A 243 15.26 -17.17 -7.09
CA PRO A 243 14.02 -17.91 -6.87
C PRO A 243 13.97 -19.17 -7.73
N ASP A 244 13.34 -20.23 -7.21
CA ASP A 244 13.17 -21.49 -7.93
C ASP A 244 11.75 -21.64 -8.50
N LEU A 245 11.43 -22.84 -9.03
CA LEU A 245 10.13 -23.11 -9.62
C LEU A 245 9.00 -23.29 -8.60
N ASP A 246 9.28 -23.59 -7.33
CA ASP A 246 8.27 -23.73 -6.28
C ASP A 246 7.80 -22.36 -5.77
N ASP A 247 8.64 -21.33 -5.83
CA ASP A 247 8.31 -19.92 -5.52
C ASP A 247 7.26 -19.30 -6.48
N VAL A 248 7.08 -19.90 -7.66
CA VAL A 248 6.19 -19.37 -8.70
C VAL A 248 4.73 -19.79 -8.48
N TYR A 249 3.86 -18.78 -8.45
CA TYR A 249 2.42 -18.90 -8.43
C TYR A 249 1.86 -18.90 -9.86
N CYS A 250 1.03 -19.89 -10.17
CA CYS A 250 0.26 -19.92 -11.42
C CYS A 250 -0.76 -18.75 -11.44
N PRO A 251 -1.07 -18.17 -12.62
CA PRO A 251 -2.19 -17.23 -12.74
C PRO A 251 -3.51 -17.97 -12.46
N LYS A 252 -4.50 -17.24 -11.96
CA LYS A 252 -5.84 -17.77 -11.69
C LYS A 252 -6.61 -17.99 -13.00
N ASP A 253 -7.62 -18.86 -12.97
CA ASP A 253 -8.61 -18.95 -14.04
C ASP A 253 -9.28 -17.58 -14.26
N ALA A 254 -9.59 -17.27 -15.52
CA ALA A 254 -10.14 -15.98 -15.93
C ALA A 254 -11.49 -16.14 -16.65
N GLU A 255 -12.43 -15.25 -16.34
CA GLU A 255 -13.72 -15.13 -17.03
C GLU A 255 -13.83 -13.71 -17.59
N LEU A 256 -14.15 -13.58 -18.87
CA LEU A 256 -14.27 -12.32 -19.63
C LEU A 256 -15.62 -12.30 -20.36
N SER A 257 -16.28 -11.14 -20.47
CA SER A 257 -17.45 -11.03 -21.36
C SER A 257 -17.01 -11.04 -22.82
N CYS A 258 -17.85 -11.53 -23.72
CA CYS A 258 -17.66 -11.36 -25.17
C CYS A 258 -18.05 -9.95 -25.66
N GLU A 259 -18.75 -9.16 -24.85
CA GLU A 259 -19.06 -7.76 -25.14
C GLU A 259 -17.92 -6.79 -24.77
N ASP A 260 -16.98 -7.23 -23.91
CA ASP A 260 -15.85 -6.41 -23.47
C ASP A 260 -14.76 -6.32 -24.55
N ASP A 261 -14.26 -5.10 -24.80
CA ASP A 261 -13.05 -4.87 -25.60
C ASP A 261 -11.79 -5.23 -24.77
N PHE A 262 -11.29 -6.46 -24.92
CA PHE A 262 -10.04 -6.92 -24.30
C PHE A 262 -8.93 -7.23 -25.33
N LYS A 263 -7.66 -7.05 -24.94
CA LYS A 263 -6.51 -7.28 -25.83
C LYS A 263 -6.41 -8.74 -26.27
N LEU A 264 -6.17 -8.94 -27.55
CA LEU A 264 -5.97 -10.26 -28.17
C LEU A 264 -4.50 -10.55 -28.50
N ASP A 265 -4.13 -11.84 -28.49
CA ASP A 265 -2.86 -12.35 -29.00
C ASP A 265 -2.86 -12.48 -30.54
N ALA A 266 -1.73 -12.92 -31.11
CA ALA A 266 -1.59 -13.12 -32.56
C ALA A 266 -2.46 -14.25 -33.15
N LYS A 267 -3.13 -15.05 -32.31
CA LYS A 267 -4.10 -16.10 -32.69
C LYS A 267 -5.55 -15.66 -32.42
N GLY A 268 -5.76 -14.45 -31.89
CA GLY A 268 -7.06 -13.88 -31.56
C GLY A 268 -7.63 -14.31 -30.20
N ASN A 269 -6.82 -14.94 -29.33
CA ASN A 269 -7.21 -15.35 -27.97
C ASN A 269 -6.94 -14.23 -26.94
N PRO A 270 -7.58 -14.23 -25.75
CA PRO A 270 -7.34 -13.21 -24.72
C PRO A 270 -5.88 -13.14 -24.30
N HIS A 271 -5.28 -11.95 -24.32
CA HIS A 271 -3.86 -11.76 -24.01
C HIS A 271 -3.58 -12.00 -22.51
N PRO A 272 -2.38 -12.47 -22.13
CA PRO A 272 -1.99 -12.58 -20.72
C PRO A 272 -2.03 -11.27 -19.91
N ASP A 273 -2.03 -10.10 -20.56
CA ASP A 273 -2.24 -8.82 -19.86
C ASP A 273 -3.65 -8.72 -19.25
N GLU A 274 -4.65 -9.34 -19.89
CA GLU A 274 -6.06 -9.35 -19.46
C GLU A 274 -6.37 -10.50 -18.50
N THR A 275 -5.54 -11.55 -18.54
CA THR A 275 -5.81 -12.83 -17.88
C THR A 275 -4.76 -13.19 -16.82
N GLY A 276 -3.69 -12.41 -16.69
CA GLY A 276 -2.61 -12.60 -15.72
C GLY A 276 -1.47 -13.50 -16.22
N TYR A 277 -0.27 -13.21 -15.74
CA TYR A 277 0.95 -14.00 -15.92
C TYR A 277 1.24 -14.84 -14.65
N PRO A 278 2.05 -15.90 -14.74
CA PRO A 278 2.71 -16.47 -13.57
C PRO A 278 3.54 -15.41 -12.85
N TRP A 279 3.65 -15.51 -11.53
CA TRP A 279 4.29 -14.49 -10.70
C TRP A 279 4.91 -15.08 -9.43
N LEU A 280 5.81 -14.36 -8.79
CA LEU A 280 6.43 -14.71 -7.51
C LEU A 280 6.53 -13.49 -6.60
N TYR A 281 6.75 -13.68 -5.30
CA TYR A 281 6.85 -12.55 -4.36
C TYR A 281 8.26 -11.93 -4.34
N GLN A 282 8.34 -10.61 -4.17
CA GLN A 282 9.61 -9.85 -4.05
C GLN A 282 9.62 -8.94 -2.83
N ALA A 283 10.79 -8.72 -2.22
CA ALA A 283 10.90 -7.96 -0.99
C ALA A 283 10.61 -6.47 -1.17
N PHE A 284 10.91 -5.90 -2.34
CA PHE A 284 10.59 -4.52 -2.67
C PHE A 284 9.74 -4.43 -3.93
N ASP A 285 8.80 -3.49 -3.93
CA ASP A 285 8.06 -3.16 -5.14
C ASP A 285 8.92 -2.29 -6.08
N VAL A 286 8.74 -2.51 -7.38
CA VAL A 286 9.47 -1.86 -8.46
C VAL A 286 9.20 -0.35 -8.51
N ASP A 287 8.00 0.11 -8.15
CA ASP A 287 7.58 1.51 -8.32
C ASP A 287 7.75 2.43 -7.09
N TYR A 288 8.28 1.91 -5.97
CA TYR A 288 8.51 2.66 -4.70
C TYR A 288 9.38 3.94 -4.85
N VAL A 289 10.06 4.14 -5.98
CA VAL A 289 10.96 5.28 -6.23
C VAL A 289 10.21 6.56 -6.62
N LYS A 290 8.93 6.51 -7.02
CA LYS A 290 8.21 7.71 -7.51
C LYS A 290 7.74 8.68 -6.43
N GLY A 291 7.70 8.27 -5.16
CA GLY A 291 7.35 9.17 -4.04
C GLY A 291 5.91 9.72 -4.11
N GLU A 292 5.01 8.99 -4.77
CA GLU A 292 3.57 9.23 -4.67
C GLU A 292 3.05 8.48 -3.44
N ASP A 293 2.39 9.20 -2.52
CA ASP A 293 1.93 8.69 -1.21
C ASP A 293 0.69 7.76 -1.33
N ASP A 294 0.54 7.04 -2.44
CA ASP A 294 -0.60 6.15 -2.68
C ASP A 294 -0.29 4.73 -2.17
N TRP A 295 -0.81 4.42 -0.97
CA TRP A 295 -0.51 3.18 -0.25
C TRP A 295 -1.44 2.00 -0.62
N GLU A 296 -2.38 2.19 -1.56
CA GLU A 296 -3.48 1.24 -1.78
C GLU A 296 -3.19 0.11 -2.80
N ASP A 297 -2.11 0.19 -3.60
CA ASP A 297 -1.89 -0.74 -4.73
C ASP A 297 -0.49 -1.42 -4.76
N TYR A 298 0.14 -1.61 -3.60
CA TYR A 298 1.44 -2.30 -3.48
C TYR A 298 1.31 -3.84 -3.54
N GLU A 299 1.16 -4.39 -4.74
CA GLU A 299 1.36 -5.83 -4.94
C GLU A 299 2.87 -6.17 -4.97
N HIS A 300 3.38 -6.79 -3.91
CA HIS A 300 4.76 -7.29 -3.79
C HIS A 300 5.08 -8.47 -4.74
N LYS A 301 4.80 -8.33 -6.04
CA LYS A 301 4.85 -9.41 -7.03
C LYS A 301 5.74 -9.06 -8.22
N ALA A 302 6.62 -9.98 -8.59
CA ALA A 302 7.28 -9.99 -9.87
C ALA A 302 6.49 -10.86 -10.86
N TYR A 303 5.99 -10.26 -11.95
CA TYR A 303 5.26 -10.97 -13.00
C TYR A 303 6.22 -11.49 -14.08
N LEU A 304 6.09 -12.77 -14.45
CA LEU A 304 6.87 -13.42 -15.52
C LEU A 304 6.31 -13.09 -16.92
N ASN A 305 6.08 -11.79 -17.18
CA ASN A 305 5.74 -11.26 -18.51
C ASN A 305 6.95 -11.17 -19.46
N SER A 306 8.13 -11.34 -18.87
CA SER A 306 9.45 -11.32 -19.48
C SER A 306 10.38 -12.18 -18.61
N THR A 307 11.65 -12.26 -19.00
CA THR A 307 12.68 -12.93 -18.20
C THR A 307 12.92 -12.17 -16.89
N PHE A 308 12.81 -12.87 -15.76
CA PHE A 308 13.04 -12.35 -14.41
C PHE A 308 13.95 -13.29 -13.64
N CYS A 309 15.00 -12.79 -12.97
CA CYS A 309 16.01 -13.63 -12.32
C CYS A 309 16.58 -14.71 -13.27
N ASN A 310 16.44 -15.97 -12.90
CA ASN A 310 16.77 -17.22 -13.62
C ASN A 310 15.55 -17.85 -14.31
N LEU A 311 14.41 -17.16 -14.28
CA LEU A 311 13.10 -17.67 -14.65
C LEU A 311 12.57 -17.00 -15.93
N GLY A 312 11.82 -17.76 -16.72
CA GLY A 312 11.06 -17.25 -17.85
C GLY A 312 9.80 -18.08 -18.08
N ALA A 313 8.68 -17.43 -18.37
CA ALA A 313 7.43 -18.09 -18.71
C ALA A 313 7.13 -17.95 -20.21
N SER A 314 6.61 -19.02 -20.80
CA SER A 314 5.94 -19.02 -22.10
C SER A 314 4.57 -19.68 -21.96
N TYR A 315 3.69 -19.52 -22.96
CA TYR A 315 2.38 -20.15 -22.95
C TYR A 315 2.00 -20.74 -24.30
N THR A 316 1.15 -21.78 -24.24
CA THR A 316 0.44 -22.32 -25.39
C THR A 316 -1.05 -22.45 -25.07
N ASP A 317 -1.88 -21.91 -25.96
CA ASP A 317 -3.33 -22.05 -25.86
C ASP A 317 -3.79 -23.30 -26.62
N GLY A 318 -4.66 -24.08 -25.97
CA GLY A 318 -5.39 -25.16 -26.61
C GLY A 318 -6.42 -24.68 -27.64
N GLU A 319 -7.06 -25.64 -28.32
CA GLU A 319 -8.17 -25.36 -29.22
C GLU A 319 -9.35 -24.75 -28.47
N ARG A 320 -10.11 -23.86 -29.14
CA ARG A 320 -11.34 -23.28 -28.59
C ARG A 320 -12.41 -24.36 -28.47
N ILE A 321 -12.94 -24.50 -27.27
CA ILE A 321 -14.12 -25.32 -26.99
C ILE A 321 -15.30 -24.36 -26.95
N GLU A 322 -16.06 -24.31 -28.05
CA GLU A 322 -17.31 -23.57 -28.15
C GLU A 322 -18.31 -24.07 -27.10
N VAL A 323 -18.98 -23.15 -26.40
CA VAL A 323 -19.94 -23.48 -25.33
C VAL A 323 -21.37 -23.19 -25.80
N CYS A 324 -21.56 -22.00 -26.36
CA CYS A 324 -22.69 -21.52 -27.14
C CYS A 324 -22.13 -20.58 -28.23
N GLU A 325 -22.96 -20.15 -29.18
CA GLU A 325 -22.54 -19.29 -30.29
C GLU A 325 -21.81 -18.03 -29.77
N GLY A 326 -20.71 -17.64 -30.44
CA GLY A 326 -19.86 -16.51 -30.02
C GLY A 326 -18.93 -16.76 -28.83
N THR A 327 -19.24 -17.73 -27.96
CA THR A 327 -18.51 -17.97 -26.69
C THR A 327 -17.60 -19.19 -26.75
N TYR A 328 -16.55 -19.19 -25.93
CA TYR A 328 -15.62 -20.31 -25.90
C TYR A 328 -14.80 -20.41 -24.61
N LYS A 329 -14.30 -21.61 -24.36
CA LYS A 329 -13.26 -21.88 -23.36
C LYS A 329 -11.96 -22.29 -24.04
N ILE A 330 -10.84 -21.81 -23.51
CA ILE A 330 -9.50 -22.33 -23.80
C ILE A 330 -8.83 -22.78 -22.51
N VAL A 331 -7.94 -23.76 -22.62
CA VAL A 331 -6.99 -24.10 -21.57
C VAL A 331 -5.63 -23.60 -22.03
N ARG A 332 -5.11 -22.58 -21.34
CA ARG A 332 -3.76 -22.07 -21.49
C ARG A 332 -2.82 -22.91 -20.64
N THR A 333 -1.78 -23.46 -21.26
CA THR A 333 -0.69 -24.15 -20.56
C THR A 333 0.52 -23.23 -20.55
N TRP A 334 0.91 -22.81 -19.36
CA TRP A 334 2.11 -22.04 -19.09
C TRP A 334 3.28 -23.00 -18.86
N GLU A 335 4.36 -22.83 -19.60
CA GLU A 335 5.64 -23.51 -19.40
C GLU A 335 6.59 -22.52 -18.72
N ILE A 336 6.88 -22.74 -17.43
CA ILE A 336 7.78 -21.90 -16.64
C ILE A 336 9.14 -22.61 -16.61
N LEU A 337 10.15 -21.98 -17.20
CA LEU A 337 11.52 -22.47 -17.27
C LEU A 337 12.37 -21.80 -16.18
N ASP A 338 13.08 -22.60 -15.41
CA ASP A 338 14.27 -22.17 -14.67
C ASP A 338 15.50 -22.62 -15.47
N TRP A 339 16.35 -21.71 -15.93
CA TRP A 339 17.54 -22.14 -16.67
C TRP A 339 18.67 -22.66 -15.78
N CYS A 340 18.60 -22.48 -14.47
CA CYS A 340 19.61 -22.93 -13.51
C CYS A 340 19.36 -24.36 -13.02
N ALA A 341 18.10 -24.78 -12.89
CA ALA A 341 17.74 -26.17 -12.62
C ALA A 341 18.24 -27.16 -13.69
N GLU A 342 18.66 -28.35 -13.24
CA GLU A 342 19.10 -29.45 -14.11
C GLU A 342 17.99 -30.50 -14.36
N GLY A 343 18.07 -31.15 -15.52
CA GLY A 343 17.23 -32.31 -15.84
C GLY A 343 15.74 -31.99 -15.96
N TYR A 344 14.90 -32.78 -15.27
CA TYR A 344 13.44 -32.65 -15.32
C TYR A 344 12.88 -31.59 -14.37
N ALA A 345 13.68 -31.09 -13.43
CA ALA A 345 13.30 -29.98 -12.55
C ALA A 345 13.37 -28.61 -13.25
N ARG A 346 13.68 -28.59 -14.56
CA ARG A 346 13.92 -27.36 -15.33
C ARG A 346 12.65 -26.64 -15.79
N VAL A 347 11.52 -27.36 -15.88
CA VAL A 347 10.25 -26.82 -16.37
C VAL A 347 9.11 -27.21 -15.44
N ARG A 348 8.30 -26.23 -15.03
CA ARG A 348 7.04 -26.41 -14.32
C ARG A 348 5.89 -26.00 -15.23
N GLU A 349 4.91 -26.88 -15.38
CA GLU A 349 3.66 -26.57 -16.09
C GLU A 349 2.60 -26.01 -15.13
N CYS A 350 1.98 -24.89 -15.50
CA CYS A 350 0.77 -24.36 -14.89
C CYS A 350 -0.37 -24.40 -15.92
N LYS A 351 -1.59 -24.75 -15.51
CA LYS A 351 -2.78 -24.69 -16.39
C LYS A 351 -3.75 -23.65 -15.89
N GLN A 352 -4.24 -22.86 -16.82
CA GLN A 352 -5.18 -21.77 -16.62
C GLN A 352 -6.38 -21.97 -17.55
N THR A 353 -7.57 -21.97 -17.01
CA THR A 353 -8.82 -21.98 -17.76
C THR A 353 -9.23 -20.54 -18.04
N ILE A 354 -9.45 -20.21 -19.31
CA ILE A 354 -9.96 -18.90 -19.71
C ILE A 354 -11.30 -19.13 -20.41
N LYS A 355 -12.34 -18.44 -19.93
CA LYS A 355 -13.69 -18.48 -20.49
C LYS A 355 -14.06 -17.10 -21.01
N VAL A 356 -14.26 -17.00 -22.31
CA VAL A 356 -14.97 -15.86 -22.92
C VAL A 356 -16.43 -16.27 -23.03
N GLY A 357 -17.30 -15.59 -22.30
CA GLY A 357 -18.70 -15.97 -22.15
C GLY A 357 -19.65 -14.81 -22.40
N ASP A 358 -20.87 -15.16 -22.75
CA ASP A 358 -22.01 -14.26 -22.79
C ASP A 358 -22.72 -14.38 -21.44
N TYR A 359 -22.93 -13.26 -20.76
CA TYR A 359 -23.46 -13.18 -19.39
C TYR A 359 -24.66 -12.26 -19.26
N ASP A 360 -24.92 -11.46 -20.29
CA ASP A 360 -25.86 -10.38 -20.27
C ASP A 360 -27.09 -10.77 -21.10
N ALA A 361 -28.24 -10.22 -20.78
CA ALA A 361 -29.47 -10.52 -21.51
C ALA A 361 -29.60 -9.59 -22.73
N PRO A 362 -30.13 -10.06 -23.87
CA PRO A 362 -30.33 -9.22 -25.05
C PRO A 362 -31.09 -7.93 -24.72
N GLU A 363 -30.67 -6.80 -25.28
CA GLU A 363 -31.40 -5.55 -25.13
C GLU A 363 -32.66 -5.59 -26.02
N VAL A 364 -33.84 -5.56 -25.42
CA VAL A 364 -35.13 -5.67 -26.13
C VAL A 364 -35.95 -4.39 -25.99
N ALA A 365 -36.39 -3.84 -27.12
CA ALA A 365 -37.28 -2.69 -27.17
C ALA A 365 -38.55 -2.96 -28.00
N CYS A 366 -39.64 -2.29 -27.63
CA CYS A 366 -40.86 -2.25 -28.44
C CYS A 366 -40.61 -1.44 -29.72
N GLU A 367 -41.20 -1.87 -30.85
CA GLU A 367 -41.30 -0.99 -32.02
C GLU A 367 -42.22 0.19 -31.68
N ASP A 368 -41.66 1.39 -31.70
CA ASP A 368 -42.40 2.64 -31.49
C ASP A 368 -43.36 2.93 -32.65
N VAL A 369 -44.49 3.56 -32.35
CA VAL A 369 -45.39 4.16 -33.34
C VAL A 369 -45.60 5.63 -33.00
N ASP A 370 -45.72 6.45 -34.03
CA ASP A 370 -46.02 7.87 -33.98
C ASP A 370 -46.89 8.13 -35.22
N TYR A 371 -48.20 8.24 -35.03
CA TYR A 371 -49.18 8.29 -36.13
C TYR A 371 -49.43 9.70 -36.65
N ASP A 372 -49.18 10.74 -35.85
CA ASP A 372 -49.32 12.15 -36.25
C ASP A 372 -47.98 12.86 -36.53
N ASN A 373 -46.86 12.18 -36.27
CA ASN A 373 -45.48 12.63 -36.47
C ASN A 373 -45.14 13.86 -35.62
N ASP A 374 -45.67 13.94 -34.39
CA ASP A 374 -45.34 15.02 -33.44
C ASP A 374 -44.02 14.79 -32.67
N GLY A 375 -43.45 13.58 -32.73
CA GLY A 375 -42.23 13.17 -32.04
C GLY A 375 -42.45 12.55 -30.66
N HIS A 376 -43.70 12.31 -30.26
CA HIS A 376 -44.07 11.51 -29.11
C HIS A 376 -44.54 10.11 -29.53
N LYS A 377 -44.49 9.15 -28.59
CA LYS A 377 -44.84 7.75 -28.84
C LYS A 377 -46.32 7.53 -28.59
N ASP A 378 -47.03 7.06 -29.61
CA ASP A 378 -48.43 6.67 -29.53
C ASP A 378 -48.63 5.30 -28.88
N LEU A 379 -49.82 5.09 -28.31
CA LEU A 379 -50.28 3.74 -27.99
C LEU A 379 -50.70 3.04 -29.29
N ARG A 380 -50.15 1.85 -29.55
CA ARG A 380 -50.51 1.08 -30.73
C ARG A 380 -51.97 0.61 -30.64
N THR A 381 -52.77 0.96 -31.64
CA THR A 381 -54.19 0.59 -31.70
C THR A 381 -54.50 -0.27 -32.91
N TYR A 382 -55.32 -1.31 -32.72
CA TYR A 382 -55.86 -2.16 -33.78
C TYR A 382 -57.40 -2.10 -33.77
N SER A 383 -58.00 -1.99 -34.95
CA SER A 383 -59.46 -2.04 -35.11
C SER A 383 -60.01 -3.48 -35.04
N THR A 384 -61.27 -3.64 -34.63
CA THR A 384 -62.02 -4.90 -34.76
C THR A 384 -62.41 -5.22 -36.21
N GLY A 385 -62.79 -6.47 -36.47
CA GLY A 385 -63.33 -6.90 -37.76
C GLY A 385 -64.78 -6.43 -37.99
N PRO A 386 -65.21 -6.21 -39.25
CA PRO A 386 -66.58 -5.77 -39.57
C PRO A 386 -67.66 -6.83 -39.34
N TYR A 387 -67.29 -8.04 -38.88
CA TYR A 387 -68.20 -9.15 -38.62
C TYR A 387 -68.03 -9.75 -37.21
N ASP A 388 -67.04 -9.29 -36.43
CA ASP A 388 -66.68 -9.86 -35.15
C ASP A 388 -65.91 -8.88 -34.25
N CYS A 389 -66.16 -8.94 -32.95
CA CYS A 389 -65.57 -8.02 -31.96
C CYS A 389 -64.19 -8.42 -31.48
N THR A 390 -63.38 -8.82 -32.46
CA THR A 390 -62.00 -9.16 -32.25
C THR A 390 -61.13 -8.49 -33.30
N ALA A 391 -59.92 -8.13 -32.93
CA ALA A 391 -58.90 -7.70 -33.87
C ALA A 391 -58.16 -8.92 -34.44
N ALA A 392 -57.75 -8.79 -35.69
CA ALA A 392 -56.84 -9.71 -36.35
C ALA A 392 -55.74 -8.93 -37.07
N PHE A 393 -54.48 -9.19 -36.72
CA PHE A 393 -53.35 -8.36 -37.12
C PHE A 393 -52.04 -9.15 -37.17
N HIS A 394 -51.02 -8.55 -37.80
CA HIS A 394 -49.65 -9.03 -37.69
C HIS A 394 -48.99 -8.39 -36.46
N VAL A 395 -48.52 -9.22 -35.53
CA VAL A 395 -47.76 -8.76 -34.37
C VAL A 395 -46.37 -8.32 -34.86
N PRO A 396 -45.91 -7.09 -34.54
CA PRO A 396 -44.57 -6.63 -34.92
C PRO A 396 -43.48 -7.52 -34.31
N MET A 397 -42.24 -7.40 -34.78
CA MET A 397 -41.08 -7.88 -34.02
C MET A 397 -40.67 -6.80 -33.01
N PRO A 398 -40.07 -7.17 -31.86
CA PRO A 398 -39.29 -6.23 -31.08
C PRO A 398 -38.03 -5.83 -31.85
N VAL A 399 -37.45 -4.69 -31.48
CA VAL A 399 -36.03 -4.41 -31.76
C VAL A 399 -35.22 -5.18 -30.71
N VAL A 400 -34.20 -5.90 -31.16
CA VAL A 400 -33.30 -6.68 -30.29
C VAL A 400 -31.88 -6.41 -30.70
N GLU A 401 -31.03 -6.06 -29.75
CA GLU A 401 -29.58 -5.96 -29.91
C GLU A 401 -28.90 -6.94 -28.95
N ASP A 402 -27.93 -7.68 -29.49
CA ASP A 402 -27.11 -8.71 -28.84
C ASP A 402 -25.80 -8.75 -29.65
N ASN A 403 -24.66 -8.53 -29.00
CA ASN A 403 -23.37 -8.45 -29.68
C ASN A 403 -22.62 -9.78 -29.71
N CYS A 404 -23.06 -10.76 -28.92
CA CYS A 404 -22.35 -12.00 -28.67
C CYS A 404 -22.91 -13.17 -29.46
N SER A 405 -24.24 -13.34 -29.51
CA SER A 405 -24.85 -14.56 -30.03
C SER A 405 -26.17 -14.33 -30.79
N SER A 406 -26.73 -15.40 -31.36
CA SER A 406 -28.04 -15.31 -32.02
C SER A 406 -29.18 -15.54 -31.02
N TRP A 407 -30.34 -14.93 -31.28
CA TRP A 407 -31.47 -14.97 -30.36
C TRP A 407 -32.76 -15.50 -31.01
N GLU A 408 -33.63 -16.06 -30.17
CA GLU A 408 -35.01 -16.42 -30.51
C GLU A 408 -36.01 -15.61 -29.68
N VAL A 409 -37.19 -15.33 -30.27
CA VAL A 409 -38.27 -14.59 -29.61
C VAL A 409 -39.55 -15.43 -29.51
N LEU A 410 -39.94 -15.73 -28.28
CA LEU A 410 -41.29 -16.16 -27.96
C LEU A 410 -42.17 -14.91 -27.79
N THR A 411 -43.36 -14.89 -28.38
CA THR A 411 -44.30 -13.77 -28.23
C THR A 411 -45.63 -14.27 -27.67
N GLU A 412 -46.13 -13.64 -26.62
CA GLU A 412 -47.43 -13.93 -26.00
C GLU A 412 -48.28 -12.66 -25.99
N ILE A 413 -49.56 -12.77 -26.33
CA ILE A 413 -50.53 -11.68 -26.15
C ILE A 413 -51.24 -11.91 -24.83
N VAL A 414 -51.11 -10.96 -23.91
CA VAL A 414 -51.65 -11.02 -22.55
C VAL A 414 -52.79 -10.01 -22.41
N GLY A 415 -53.95 -10.47 -21.95
CA GLY A 415 -55.15 -9.65 -21.89
C GLY A 415 -55.28 -8.83 -20.60
N PHE A 416 -55.70 -7.57 -20.72
CA PHE A 416 -56.08 -6.64 -19.63
C PHE A 416 -54.97 -6.18 -18.67
N SER A 417 -53.98 -7.01 -18.36
CA SER A 417 -52.83 -6.69 -17.50
C SER A 417 -51.60 -7.52 -17.88
N THR A 418 -50.43 -7.17 -17.36
CA THR A 418 -49.17 -7.92 -17.54
C THR A 418 -49.23 -9.35 -16.96
N ASP A 419 -50.02 -9.55 -15.91
CA ASP A 419 -50.30 -10.85 -15.27
C ASP A 419 -51.61 -11.50 -15.76
N GLY A 420 -52.16 -11.01 -16.87
CA GLY A 420 -53.43 -11.46 -17.43
C GLY A 420 -53.37 -12.86 -18.06
N PRO A 421 -54.51 -13.36 -18.58
CA PRO A 421 -54.52 -14.59 -19.36
C PRO A 421 -53.79 -14.40 -20.69
N VAL A 422 -52.99 -15.39 -21.08
CA VAL A 422 -52.43 -15.46 -22.44
C VAL A 422 -53.55 -15.80 -23.42
N VAL A 423 -53.84 -14.86 -24.32
CA VAL A 423 -54.89 -14.94 -25.35
C VAL A 423 -54.37 -15.61 -26.61
N ALA A 424 -53.09 -15.40 -26.95
CA ALA A 424 -52.41 -16.05 -28.07
C ALA A 424 -50.91 -16.22 -27.79
N THR A 425 -50.30 -17.25 -28.39
CA THR A 425 -48.85 -17.52 -28.31
C THR A 425 -48.30 -17.74 -29.72
N ILE A 426 -47.22 -17.05 -30.05
CA ILE A 426 -46.45 -17.20 -31.29
C ILE A 426 -45.08 -17.76 -30.90
N ALA A 427 -44.82 -19.00 -31.31
CA ALA A 427 -43.52 -19.64 -31.12
C ALA A 427 -42.45 -19.00 -32.04
N PRO A 428 -41.15 -19.11 -31.70
CA PRO A 428 -40.06 -18.70 -32.57
C PRO A 428 -40.21 -19.23 -34.02
N GLY A 429 -40.01 -18.35 -35.00
CA GLY A 429 -40.14 -18.68 -36.43
C GLY A 429 -41.56 -18.95 -36.94
N ALA A 430 -42.59 -18.89 -36.10
CA ALA A 430 -43.99 -19.07 -36.52
C ALA A 430 -44.55 -17.83 -37.25
N SER A 431 -45.69 -18.01 -37.93
CA SER A 431 -46.45 -16.88 -38.49
C SER A 431 -46.87 -15.92 -37.39
N ARG A 432 -46.55 -14.63 -37.52
CA ARG A 432 -46.91 -13.58 -36.55
C ARG A 432 -48.34 -13.04 -36.72
N TYR A 433 -49.18 -13.70 -37.52
CA TYR A 433 -50.58 -13.33 -37.67
C TYR A 433 -51.44 -13.91 -36.55
N VAL A 434 -52.20 -13.06 -35.87
CA VAL A 434 -53.13 -13.42 -34.79
C VAL A 434 -54.54 -12.96 -35.13
N SER A 435 -55.54 -13.59 -34.52
CA SER A 435 -56.97 -13.26 -34.65
C SER A 435 -57.70 -13.68 -33.37
N GLY A 436 -58.88 -13.12 -33.10
CA GLY A 436 -59.63 -13.46 -31.89
C GLY A 436 -59.26 -12.61 -30.66
N ILE A 437 -58.51 -11.51 -30.83
CA ILE A 437 -58.11 -10.64 -29.71
C ILE A 437 -59.27 -9.69 -29.36
N PRO A 438 -59.88 -9.77 -28.17
CA PRO A 438 -61.10 -9.02 -27.84
C PRO A 438 -60.83 -7.51 -27.63
N LEU A 439 -61.88 -6.70 -27.59
CA LEU A 439 -61.82 -5.27 -27.23
C LEU A 439 -61.12 -5.01 -25.88
N GLY A 440 -60.41 -3.89 -25.79
CA GLY A 440 -59.76 -3.39 -24.57
C GLY A 440 -58.24 -3.28 -24.66
N CYS A 441 -57.60 -3.04 -23.51
CA CYS A 441 -56.14 -2.92 -23.41
C CYS A 441 -55.47 -4.30 -23.24
N HIS A 442 -54.34 -4.48 -23.90
CA HIS A 442 -53.57 -5.73 -23.94
C HIS A 442 -52.07 -5.43 -23.93
N PHE A 443 -51.27 -6.48 -23.71
CA PHE A 443 -49.82 -6.40 -23.79
C PHE A 443 -49.29 -7.47 -24.73
N ILE A 444 -48.36 -7.10 -25.61
CA ILE A 444 -47.49 -8.05 -26.28
C ILE A 444 -46.31 -8.28 -25.33
N LYS A 445 -46.26 -9.46 -24.73
CA LYS A 445 -45.12 -9.92 -23.94
C LYS A 445 -44.12 -10.57 -24.90
N TYR A 446 -42.92 -10.00 -24.96
CA TYR A 446 -41.78 -10.65 -25.60
C TYR A 446 -40.98 -11.39 -24.55
N THR A 447 -40.51 -12.58 -24.90
CA THR A 447 -39.47 -13.30 -24.14
C THR A 447 -38.41 -13.65 -25.16
N VAL A 448 -37.33 -12.88 -25.14
CA VAL A 448 -36.16 -13.11 -25.98
C VAL A 448 -35.23 -14.04 -25.21
N THR A 449 -34.59 -14.96 -25.91
CA THR A 449 -33.59 -15.88 -25.35
C THR A 449 -32.46 -15.98 -26.35
N ASP A 450 -31.24 -15.69 -25.93
CA ASP A 450 -30.04 -15.85 -26.75
C ASP A 450 -29.59 -17.32 -26.84
N ALA A 451 -28.54 -17.59 -27.62
CA ALA A 451 -28.01 -18.93 -27.84
C ALA A 451 -27.25 -19.50 -26.62
N CYS A 452 -26.89 -18.65 -25.65
CA CYS A 452 -26.23 -18.99 -24.40
C CYS A 452 -27.20 -19.24 -23.24
N GLY A 453 -28.46 -18.82 -23.40
CA GLY A 453 -29.57 -19.02 -22.48
C GLY A 453 -29.90 -17.83 -21.58
N ASN A 454 -29.30 -16.65 -21.76
CA ASN A 454 -29.75 -15.44 -21.05
C ASN A 454 -31.07 -14.95 -21.68
N LYS A 455 -31.86 -14.20 -20.90
CA LYS A 455 -33.27 -13.94 -21.23
C LYS A 455 -33.73 -12.57 -20.74
N GLU A 456 -34.41 -11.86 -21.62
CA GLU A 456 -35.08 -10.60 -21.33
C GLU A 456 -36.59 -10.69 -21.61
N VAL A 457 -37.41 -10.01 -20.80
CA VAL A 457 -38.87 -10.09 -20.84
C VAL A 457 -39.50 -8.70 -20.73
N ILE A 458 -39.93 -8.17 -21.87
CA ILE A 458 -40.61 -6.86 -21.95
C ILE A 458 -42.10 -7.00 -22.31
N PHE A 459 -42.86 -5.94 -21.97
CA PHE A 459 -44.30 -5.85 -22.25
C PHE A 459 -44.61 -4.57 -23.04
N CYS A 460 -45.08 -4.73 -24.27
CA CYS A 460 -45.49 -3.62 -25.14
C CYS A 460 -47.01 -3.45 -25.08
N ALA A 461 -47.49 -2.33 -24.54
CA ALA A 461 -48.92 -2.05 -24.46
C ALA A 461 -49.53 -1.79 -25.84
N PHE A 462 -50.75 -2.28 -26.06
CA PHE A 462 -51.58 -1.94 -27.21
C PHE A 462 -53.07 -1.95 -26.83
N GLN A 463 -53.91 -1.37 -27.67
CA GLN A 463 -55.36 -1.36 -27.48
C GLN A 463 -56.08 -1.95 -28.70
N VAL A 464 -57.16 -2.67 -28.44
CA VAL A 464 -58.16 -3.03 -29.45
C VAL A 464 -59.37 -2.15 -29.26
N GLU A 465 -59.68 -1.35 -30.28
CA GLU A 465 -60.84 -0.46 -30.33
C GLU A 465 -61.76 -0.85 -31.48
N ASP A 466 -63.03 -0.46 -31.41
CA ASP A 466 -63.88 -0.51 -32.58
C ASP A 466 -63.70 0.79 -33.37
N GLN A 467 -63.25 0.65 -34.62
CA GLN A 467 -63.12 1.75 -35.59
C GLN A 467 -63.85 1.38 -36.89
N VAL A 468 -64.74 0.39 -36.86
CA VAL A 468 -65.66 0.09 -37.95
C VAL A 468 -66.80 1.11 -37.88
N GLU A 469 -67.15 1.71 -39.02
CA GLU A 469 -68.28 2.66 -39.06
C GLU A 469 -69.61 1.90 -38.90
N PRO A 470 -70.53 2.37 -38.03
CA PRO A 470 -71.83 1.73 -37.86
C PRO A 470 -72.66 1.82 -39.14
N ILE A 471 -73.41 0.75 -39.43
CA ILE A 471 -74.30 0.68 -40.57
C ILE A 471 -75.62 1.36 -40.19
N ALA A 472 -75.77 2.62 -40.61
CA ALA A 472 -77.03 3.34 -40.53
C ALA A 472 -78.07 2.74 -41.49
N VAL A 473 -79.28 2.49 -40.98
CA VAL A 473 -80.46 2.09 -41.75
C VAL A 473 -81.57 3.09 -41.45
N CYS A 474 -82.06 3.78 -42.47
CA CYS A 474 -83.04 4.85 -42.33
C CYS A 474 -84.40 4.46 -42.93
N ASP A 475 -85.49 4.88 -42.29
CA ASP A 475 -86.84 4.83 -42.86
C ASP A 475 -86.94 5.80 -44.05
N ASP A 476 -86.95 5.24 -45.26
CA ASP A 476 -87.06 5.98 -46.53
C ASP A 476 -88.46 6.58 -46.77
N ASP A 477 -89.49 6.21 -45.99
CA ASP A 477 -90.91 6.59 -46.17
C ASP A 477 -91.53 7.30 -44.94
N LEU A 478 -90.69 7.84 -44.04
CA LEU A 478 -91.11 8.49 -42.78
C LEU A 478 -92.15 9.61 -42.97
N ASN A 479 -93.40 9.35 -42.59
CA ASN A 479 -94.53 10.27 -42.77
C ASN A 479 -94.93 10.98 -41.46
N VAL A 480 -94.55 12.25 -41.32
CA VAL A 480 -94.72 13.02 -40.08
C VAL A 480 -95.87 14.04 -40.17
N SER A 481 -96.81 13.98 -39.23
CA SER A 481 -97.92 14.93 -39.14
C SER A 481 -97.52 16.24 -38.46
N ILE A 482 -97.71 17.37 -39.14
CA ILE A 482 -97.50 18.71 -38.57
C ILE A 482 -98.63 19.12 -37.61
N GLY A 483 -98.27 19.61 -36.42
CA GLY A 483 -99.24 20.05 -35.41
C GLY A 483 -99.87 21.42 -35.69
N GLY A 484 -100.85 21.81 -34.88
CA GLY A 484 -101.64 23.06 -35.05
C GLY A 484 -100.85 24.38 -35.02
N GLN A 485 -99.59 24.35 -34.64
CA GLN A 485 -98.63 25.47 -34.68
C GLN A 485 -97.66 25.41 -35.88
N GLY A 486 -97.88 24.53 -36.86
CA GLY A 486 -97.10 24.46 -38.10
C GLY A 486 -95.70 23.84 -37.95
N LEU A 487 -95.45 23.15 -36.84
CA LEU A 487 -94.19 22.46 -36.56
C LEU A 487 -94.46 20.97 -36.31
N ALA A 488 -93.55 20.13 -36.81
CA ALA A 488 -93.37 18.74 -36.39
C ALA A 488 -92.03 18.61 -35.67
N ARG A 489 -91.89 17.54 -34.87
CA ARG A 489 -90.61 17.10 -34.32
C ARG A 489 -90.39 15.67 -34.77
N VAL A 490 -89.16 15.38 -35.15
CA VAL A 490 -88.66 14.04 -35.50
C VAL A 490 -87.53 13.75 -34.54
N TYR A 491 -87.52 12.57 -33.95
CA TYR A 491 -86.44 12.03 -33.12
C TYR A 491 -85.55 11.10 -33.98
N ALA A 492 -84.36 10.75 -33.49
CA ALA A 492 -83.50 9.79 -34.19
C ALA A 492 -84.21 8.43 -34.35
N ASP A 493 -84.86 7.97 -33.28
CA ASP A 493 -85.68 6.76 -33.22
C ASP A 493 -86.88 6.75 -34.20
N ASP A 494 -87.32 7.91 -34.71
CA ASP A 494 -88.35 7.99 -35.75
C ASP A 494 -87.77 7.75 -37.16
N ILE A 495 -86.45 7.86 -37.33
CA ILE A 495 -85.72 7.69 -38.60
C ILE A 495 -85.00 6.34 -38.63
N ASP A 496 -84.59 5.80 -37.48
CA ASP A 496 -83.81 4.57 -37.38
C ASP A 496 -84.64 3.30 -37.69
N GLU A 497 -84.36 2.66 -38.83
CA GLU A 497 -84.99 1.39 -39.24
C GLU A 497 -84.10 0.16 -38.91
N GLY A 498 -83.44 0.21 -37.75
CA GLY A 498 -82.59 -0.89 -37.27
C GLY A 498 -81.14 -0.78 -37.71
N SER A 499 -80.58 0.43 -37.62
CA SER A 499 -79.15 0.68 -37.66
C SER A 499 -78.42 -0.27 -36.72
N SER A 500 -77.20 -0.65 -37.07
CA SER A 500 -76.42 -1.60 -36.29
C SER A 500 -74.94 -1.28 -36.31
N ASP A 501 -74.32 -1.55 -35.18
CA ASP A 501 -72.89 -1.48 -34.94
C ASP A 501 -72.41 -2.90 -34.60
N ASN A 502 -71.22 -3.27 -35.06
CA ASN A 502 -70.70 -4.62 -34.83
C ASN A 502 -70.40 -4.88 -33.35
N CYS A 503 -69.91 -3.89 -32.59
CA CYS A 503 -69.26 -4.13 -31.30
C CYS A 503 -69.65 -3.21 -30.13
N GLY A 504 -70.71 -2.43 -30.28
CA GLY A 504 -71.28 -1.69 -29.17
C GLY A 504 -72.70 -1.18 -29.41
N PRO A 505 -73.21 -0.32 -28.52
CA PRO A 505 -74.25 0.62 -28.90
C PRO A 505 -73.67 1.62 -29.92
N ILE A 506 -74.44 1.92 -30.96
CA ILE A 506 -74.15 2.99 -31.94
C ILE A 506 -73.84 4.30 -31.17
N ARG A 507 -72.73 4.96 -31.51
CA ARG A 507 -72.18 6.13 -30.77
C ARG A 507 -71.89 7.33 -31.67
#